data_AF-A0A1H8SXX6-F1
#
_entry.id   AF-A0A1H8SXX6-F1
#
_cell.length_a   1.000
_cell.length_b   1.000
_cell.length_c   1.000
_cell.angle_alpha   90.00
_cell.angle_beta   90.00
_cell.angle_gamma   90.00
#
_symmetry.space_group_name_H-M   'P 1'
#
loop_
_entity.id
_entity.type
_entity.pdbx_description
1 polymer ?
#
loop_
_entity_poly.entity_id
_entity_poly.type
_entity_poly.pdbx_seq_one_letter_code
_entity_poly.pdbx_strand_id
1 'polypeptide(L)'
;MLVRHRGGALAALLIVFLTAALVHAPAAVAAPVCTQADPVVRRHCELGGATGFLGAPTTAVLTAPDGVGRFQYYAGGSIYWTPATGAREVHGAILAKWASLGWERSVLGYPVTDELTAPDGIGRGSFFQGGAVYWTPATGAHEVHGAIFAKWRSMGLERSVLGYPITDELTAPDGIGRGSFFQGGAVYWTPATGAHEVHGAILGTWRSMGLERSVLGYPITDEYDVVAGRQSDFQGGFLRWTAATGAVRTAVLGPYDRSGTWVTRFRFSREFAGANPPITPATVDAMADAGVDTVYLQAAADDPRYPDLISPDLLGQFLTRSHARGMQVVAWYLPHLTDVDADLRRLRAMVDFRAGGQAFDAVAVDIEDLSVADVDLRNARLVDLSVRLAAAAPTTTLGAIVLPPVVTDVLNTAYWPRFPWRQLAPHYQVWMPMAYWSNRTAASGWRDAYRYTSENIARVRAHLGEPCAAVSVIGGFGVDLPAADYAAMARAAADQGAIGVSVFDWTTTPAASWPPLRDYAVRGC
;
A
#
# COMPACT_ATOMS: atom_id res chain seq x y z
N MET A 1 12.52 83.57 26.15
CA MET A 1 13.77 83.47 26.94
C MET A 1 14.68 82.52 26.16
N LEU A 2 15.64 83.00 25.36
CA LEU A 2 16.98 83.42 25.81
C LEU A 2 17.56 82.38 26.80
N VAL A 3 18.73 81.75 26.63
CA VAL A 3 19.97 82.21 25.98
C VAL A 3 21.02 81.08 26.10
N ARG A 4 21.82 80.87 25.03
CA ARG A 4 23.30 80.66 24.98
C ARG A 4 23.95 79.50 25.79
N HIS A 5 25.08 78.90 25.42
CA HIS A 5 26.09 79.13 24.38
C HIS A 5 27.06 77.92 24.31
N ARG A 6 27.65 77.69 23.11
CA ARG A 6 29.09 77.43 22.77
C ARG A 6 29.87 76.38 23.58
N GLY A 7 30.76 75.57 23.02
CA GLY A 7 31.43 75.48 21.72
C GLY A 7 32.02 74.05 21.61
N GLY A 8 32.46 73.55 20.47
CA GLY A 8 33.65 74.02 19.77
C GLY A 8 34.76 72.99 19.92
N ALA A 9 34.88 72.13 18.90
CA ALA A 9 36.04 71.38 18.38
C ALA A 9 37.22 70.99 19.30
N LEU A 10 37.65 69.72 19.21
CA LEU A 10 38.96 69.33 18.64
C LEU A 10 39.09 67.81 18.53
N ALA A 11 39.23 67.32 17.29
CA ALA A 11 39.58 65.95 16.97
C ALA A 11 41.08 65.74 17.17
N ALA A 12 41.47 64.80 18.03
CA ALA A 12 42.84 64.33 18.17
C ALA A 12 43.00 63.01 17.40
N LEU A 13 43.79 63.09 16.33
CA LEU A 13 44.19 61.98 15.46
C LEU A 13 45.28 61.17 16.18
N LEU A 14 44.98 59.94 16.61
CA LEU A 14 45.96 59.01 17.15
C LEU A 14 46.56 58.19 16.01
N ILE A 15 47.83 58.44 15.68
CA ILE A 15 48.60 57.68 14.70
C ILE A 15 49.16 56.43 15.40
N VAL A 16 48.65 55.25 15.05
CA VAL A 16 49.21 53.95 15.47
C VAL A 16 50.22 53.51 14.42
N PHE A 17 51.49 53.40 14.82
CA PHE A 17 52.55 52.79 14.01
C PHE A 17 52.34 51.27 13.96
N LEU A 18 51.89 50.73 12.82
CA LEU A 18 52.03 49.31 12.51
C LEU A 18 53.45 49.05 11.97
N THR A 19 54.27 48.36 12.75
CA THR A 19 55.50 47.73 12.26
C THR A 19 55.11 46.45 11.52
N ALA A 20 55.23 46.47 10.19
CA ALA A 20 55.06 45.28 9.36
C ALA A 20 56.24 44.32 9.57
N ALA A 21 56.05 43.27 10.36
CA ALA A 21 56.91 42.10 10.32
C ALA A 21 56.57 41.29 9.06
N LEU A 22 57.43 41.33 8.04
CA LEU A 22 57.38 40.39 6.93
C LEU A 22 57.71 38.99 7.46
N VAL A 23 56.69 38.24 7.86
CA VAL A 23 56.78 36.79 7.94
C VAL A 23 56.73 36.28 6.51
N HIS A 24 57.85 35.79 6.00
CA HIS A 24 57.86 35.02 4.76
C HIS A 24 57.02 33.76 4.99
N ALA A 25 55.77 33.78 4.52
CA ALA A 25 55.01 32.55 4.33
C ALA A 25 55.79 31.70 3.31
N PRO A 26 56.13 30.43 3.61
CA PRO A 26 56.67 29.56 2.59
C PRO A 26 55.63 29.45 1.47
N ALA A 27 56.07 29.66 0.23
CA ALA A 27 55.23 29.47 -0.93
C ALA A 27 54.57 28.09 -0.85
N ALA A 28 53.24 28.04 -1.00
CA ALA A 28 52.53 26.79 -1.18
C ALA A 28 53.15 26.08 -2.39
N VAL A 29 53.91 25.01 -2.14
CA VAL A 29 54.43 24.15 -3.20
C VAL A 29 53.22 23.59 -3.91
N ALA A 30 52.97 24.02 -5.14
CA ALA A 30 51.93 23.44 -5.98
C ALA A 30 52.17 21.94 -6.03
N ALA A 31 51.13 21.14 -5.73
CA ALA A 31 51.19 19.70 -5.87
C ALA A 31 51.72 19.36 -7.29
N PRO A 32 52.63 18.38 -7.44
CA PRO A 32 53.19 18.06 -8.74
C PRO A 32 52.05 17.76 -9.73
N VAL A 33 52.02 18.51 -10.83
CA VAL A 33 51.02 18.33 -11.87
C VAL A 33 51.26 16.96 -12.53
N CYS A 34 50.27 16.08 -12.46
CA CYS A 34 50.33 14.77 -13.09
C CYS A 34 50.18 14.90 -14.61
N THR A 35 51.30 14.88 -15.34
CA THR A 35 51.37 15.09 -16.80
C THR A 35 51.18 13.82 -17.63
N GLN A 36 50.62 12.77 -17.06
CA GLN A 36 50.47 11.48 -17.74
C GLN A 36 49.40 11.53 -18.84
N ALA A 37 49.73 11.01 -20.03
CA ALA A 37 48.82 11.02 -21.18
C ALA A 37 47.65 10.04 -21.00
N ASP A 38 47.92 8.87 -20.44
CA ASP A 38 46.93 7.85 -20.17
C ASP A 38 46.00 8.26 -19.01
N PRO A 39 44.67 8.31 -19.19
CA PRO A 39 43.74 8.73 -18.14
C PRO A 39 43.80 7.87 -16.88
N VAL A 40 44.05 6.57 -17.00
CA VAL A 40 44.15 5.65 -15.86
C VAL A 40 45.40 5.97 -15.03
N VAL A 41 46.54 6.13 -15.70
CA VAL A 41 47.82 6.47 -15.04
C VAL A 41 47.80 7.88 -14.47
N ARG A 42 47.17 8.84 -15.16
CA ARG A 42 46.97 10.21 -14.65
C ARG A 42 46.18 10.19 -13.36
N ARG A 43 45.08 9.45 -13.31
CA ARG A 43 44.24 9.34 -12.12
C ARG A 43 44.99 8.72 -10.94
N HIS A 44 45.79 7.68 -11.18
CA HIS A 44 46.63 7.09 -10.12
C HIS A 44 47.61 8.11 -9.53
N CYS A 45 48.27 8.90 -10.38
CA CYS A 45 49.16 9.96 -9.96
C CYS A 45 48.42 11.04 -9.13
N GLU A 46 47.23 11.45 -9.55
CA GLU A 46 46.38 12.42 -8.82
C GLU A 46 45.99 11.90 -7.43
N LEU A 47 45.89 10.57 -7.27
CA LEU A 47 45.59 9.88 -6.01
C LEU A 47 46.84 9.57 -5.16
N GLY A 48 47.99 10.16 -5.49
CA GLY A 48 49.24 10.00 -4.74
C GLY A 48 50.15 8.87 -5.21
N GLY A 49 49.86 8.28 -6.38
CA GLY A 49 50.69 7.28 -7.03
C GLY A 49 50.98 6.06 -6.16
N ALA A 50 52.20 5.53 -6.25
CA ALA A 50 52.61 4.34 -5.49
C ALA A 50 52.64 4.54 -3.96
N THR A 51 52.67 5.78 -3.49
CA THR A 51 52.59 6.15 -2.06
C THR A 51 51.17 6.39 -1.57
N GLY A 52 50.20 6.46 -2.49
CA GLY A 52 48.78 6.61 -2.18
C GLY A 52 48.14 5.29 -1.73
N PHE A 53 46.85 5.37 -1.36
CA PHE A 53 46.11 4.22 -0.82
C PHE A 53 45.95 3.05 -1.80
N LEU A 54 46.01 3.31 -3.11
CA LEU A 54 45.99 2.27 -4.13
C LEU A 54 47.33 1.51 -4.25
N GLY A 55 48.45 2.11 -3.82
CA GLY A 55 49.77 1.50 -3.91
C GLY A 55 50.30 1.33 -5.34
N ALA A 56 51.27 0.44 -5.51
CA ALA A 56 51.93 0.20 -6.80
C ALA A 56 50.99 -0.55 -7.80
N PRO A 57 51.12 -0.28 -9.12
CA PRO A 57 50.40 -1.04 -10.15
C PRO A 57 50.87 -2.50 -10.16
N THR A 58 49.93 -3.42 -10.32
CA THR A 58 50.19 -4.88 -10.42
C THR A 58 50.06 -5.40 -11.84
N THR A 59 49.49 -4.60 -12.75
CA THR A 59 49.41 -4.87 -14.19
C THR A 59 49.79 -3.65 -15.03
N ALA A 60 50.00 -3.86 -16.33
CA ALA A 60 49.97 -2.76 -17.30
C ALA A 60 48.54 -2.22 -17.45
N VAL A 61 48.36 -1.07 -18.11
CA VAL A 61 47.02 -0.61 -18.50
C VAL A 61 46.47 -1.55 -19.57
N LEU A 62 45.38 -2.22 -19.26
CA LEU A 62 44.71 -3.19 -20.14
C LEU A 62 43.47 -2.56 -20.78
N THR A 63 43.02 -3.16 -21.88
CA THR A 63 41.71 -2.87 -22.46
C THR A 63 40.68 -3.76 -21.78
N ALA A 64 39.54 -3.21 -21.41
CA ALA A 64 38.44 -3.97 -20.83
C ALA A 64 37.93 -5.04 -21.82
N PRO A 65 37.51 -6.23 -21.34
CA PRO A 65 37.01 -7.31 -22.19
C PRO A 65 35.88 -6.96 -23.16
N ASP A 66 35.07 -5.93 -22.85
CA ASP A 66 34.01 -5.42 -23.72
C ASP A 66 34.51 -4.52 -24.87
N GLY A 67 35.80 -4.18 -24.88
CA GLY A 67 36.45 -3.31 -25.85
C GLY A 67 36.17 -1.80 -25.68
N VAL A 68 35.46 -1.39 -24.63
CA VAL A 68 35.03 0.00 -24.44
C VAL A 68 36.01 0.77 -23.54
N GLY A 69 36.35 0.18 -22.40
CA GLY A 69 37.13 0.83 -21.36
C GLY A 69 38.60 0.43 -21.34
N ARG A 70 39.35 1.12 -20.49
CA ARG A 70 40.72 0.76 -20.11
C ARG A 70 40.82 0.71 -18.60
N PHE A 71 41.64 -0.18 -18.08
CA PHE A 71 41.78 -0.33 -16.63
C PHE A 71 43.19 -0.76 -16.23
N GLN A 72 43.53 -0.58 -14.97
CA GLN A 72 44.75 -1.07 -14.37
C GLN A 72 44.47 -1.53 -12.93
N TYR A 73 45.10 -2.63 -12.53
CA TYR A 73 45.08 -3.08 -11.14
C TYR A 73 46.24 -2.48 -10.36
N TYR A 74 45.97 -2.22 -9.09
CA TYR A 74 46.92 -1.76 -8.10
C TYR A 74 46.83 -2.66 -6.86
N ALA A 75 47.84 -2.59 -6.00
CA ALA A 75 47.89 -3.40 -4.79
C ALA A 75 46.65 -3.20 -3.87
N GLY A 76 46.12 -1.98 -3.82
CA GLY A 76 44.99 -1.60 -2.98
C GLY A 76 43.66 -1.46 -3.71
N GLY A 77 43.60 -1.55 -5.04
CA GLY A 77 42.37 -1.32 -5.79
C GLY A 77 42.53 -1.36 -7.30
N SER A 78 41.59 -0.78 -8.03
CA SER A 78 41.62 -0.69 -9.49
C SER A 78 41.19 0.69 -9.97
N ILE A 79 41.71 1.13 -11.11
CA ILE A 79 41.18 2.32 -11.80
C ILE A 79 40.64 1.89 -13.16
N TYR A 80 39.39 2.27 -13.43
CA TYR A 80 38.70 2.05 -14.70
C TYR A 80 38.40 3.37 -15.37
N TRP A 81 38.56 3.40 -16.69
CA TRP A 81 38.28 4.55 -17.52
C TRP A 81 37.41 4.16 -18.71
N THR A 82 36.41 5.00 -18.99
CA THR A 82 35.75 5.05 -20.30
C THR A 82 35.66 6.51 -20.77
N PRO A 83 35.44 6.77 -22.07
CA PRO A 83 35.15 8.11 -22.55
C PRO A 83 33.94 8.76 -21.85
N ALA A 84 32.95 7.97 -21.43
CA ALA A 84 31.70 8.47 -20.84
C ALA A 84 31.80 8.76 -19.34
N THR A 85 32.57 7.95 -18.59
CA THR A 85 32.62 8.04 -17.11
C THR A 85 33.88 8.73 -16.58
N GLY A 86 34.94 8.81 -17.39
CA GLY A 86 36.26 9.22 -16.95
C GLY A 86 36.95 8.13 -16.11
N ALA A 87 38.11 8.46 -15.55
CA ALA A 87 38.91 7.52 -14.77
C ALA A 87 38.44 7.55 -13.31
N ARG A 88 37.97 6.41 -12.81
CA ARG A 88 37.43 6.23 -11.45
C ARG A 88 38.12 5.09 -10.75
N GLU A 89 38.48 5.31 -9.50
CA GLU A 89 39.01 4.25 -8.64
C GLU A 89 37.88 3.46 -7.97
N VAL A 90 38.13 2.18 -7.75
CA VAL A 90 37.30 1.32 -6.91
C VAL A 90 38.25 0.46 -6.08
N HIS A 91 38.03 0.37 -4.76
CA HIS A 91 38.92 -0.35 -3.87
C HIS A 91 38.18 -1.12 -2.76
N GLY A 92 38.95 -1.84 -1.94
CA GLY A 92 38.45 -2.49 -0.72
C GLY A 92 37.27 -3.44 -0.95
N ALA A 93 36.29 -3.40 -0.02
CA ALA A 93 35.13 -4.27 -0.04
C ALA A 93 34.18 -3.97 -1.21
N ILE A 94 34.11 -2.71 -1.67
CA ILE A 94 33.31 -2.32 -2.82
C ILE A 94 33.88 -2.93 -4.11
N LEU A 95 35.21 -2.88 -4.29
CA LEU A 95 35.88 -3.56 -5.40
C LEU A 95 35.65 -5.07 -5.33
N ALA A 96 35.82 -5.68 -4.16
CA ALA A 96 35.61 -7.12 -4.00
C ALA A 96 34.16 -7.53 -4.37
N LYS A 97 33.18 -6.69 -4.04
CA LYS A 97 31.77 -6.90 -4.39
C LYS A 97 31.51 -6.75 -5.87
N TRP A 98 31.91 -5.64 -6.47
CA TRP A 98 31.79 -5.45 -7.92
C TRP A 98 32.54 -6.55 -8.69
N ALA A 99 33.64 -7.02 -8.11
CA ALA A 99 34.42 -8.10 -8.68
C ALA A 99 33.68 -9.44 -8.71
N SER A 100 32.91 -9.77 -7.66
CA SER A 100 32.12 -11.01 -7.62
C SER A 100 30.94 -11.01 -8.59
N LEU A 101 30.50 -9.83 -9.04
CA LEU A 101 29.42 -9.66 -10.01
C LEU A 101 29.88 -9.77 -11.47
N GLY A 102 31.19 -9.88 -11.73
CA GLY A 102 31.74 -9.89 -13.09
C GLY A 102 32.08 -8.51 -13.65
N TRP A 103 32.26 -7.51 -12.78
CA TRP A 103 32.95 -6.26 -13.07
C TRP A 103 32.17 -5.39 -14.07
N GLU A 104 32.83 -4.80 -15.06
CA GLU A 104 32.20 -3.97 -16.10
C GLU A 104 31.20 -4.74 -16.97
N ARG A 105 31.27 -6.08 -17.00
CA ARG A 105 30.29 -6.93 -17.68
C ARG A 105 29.07 -7.26 -16.82
N SER A 106 29.07 -6.87 -15.54
CA SER A 106 27.91 -7.01 -14.66
C SER A 106 26.82 -6.00 -15.02
N VAL A 107 25.64 -6.16 -14.42
CA VAL A 107 24.51 -5.21 -14.53
C VAL A 107 24.86 -3.80 -14.06
N LEU A 108 25.93 -3.63 -13.26
CA LEU A 108 26.38 -2.32 -12.79
C LEU A 108 27.17 -1.55 -13.86
N GLY A 109 27.88 -2.23 -14.75
CA GLY A 109 28.76 -1.59 -15.73
C GLY A 109 29.98 -0.92 -15.10
N TYR A 110 30.43 0.20 -15.68
CA TYR A 110 31.61 0.95 -15.22
C TYR A 110 31.32 1.88 -14.04
N PRO A 111 32.32 2.15 -13.19
CA PRO A 111 32.21 3.17 -12.15
C PRO A 111 32.05 4.58 -12.75
N VAL A 112 31.17 5.35 -12.13
CA VAL A 112 30.85 6.76 -12.47
C VAL A 112 31.44 7.72 -11.43
N THR A 113 31.64 7.25 -10.20
CA THR A 113 32.35 7.96 -9.13
C THR A 113 33.52 7.13 -8.61
N ASP A 114 34.48 7.80 -7.97
CA ASP A 114 35.38 7.13 -7.03
C ASP A 114 34.59 6.63 -5.80
N GLU A 115 35.26 5.98 -4.84
CA GLU A 115 34.63 5.67 -3.57
C GLU A 115 34.37 6.95 -2.75
N LEU A 116 33.12 7.16 -2.38
CA LEU A 116 32.65 8.31 -1.61
C LEU A 116 32.42 7.92 -0.16
N THR A 117 32.79 8.81 0.76
CA THR A 117 32.33 8.72 2.15
C THR A 117 30.88 9.18 2.23
N ALA A 118 30.03 8.35 2.82
CA ALA A 118 28.64 8.72 3.06
C ALA A 118 28.57 9.93 4.01
N PRO A 119 27.54 10.80 3.88
CA PRO A 119 27.46 12.05 4.65
C PRO A 119 27.43 11.89 6.18
N ASP A 120 26.99 10.74 6.67
CA ASP A 120 26.99 10.39 8.10
C ASP A 120 28.37 9.96 8.64
N GLY A 121 29.36 9.80 7.76
CA GLY A 121 30.70 9.33 8.08
C GLY A 121 30.82 7.84 8.37
N ILE A 122 29.72 7.07 8.31
CA ILE A 122 29.68 5.65 8.65
C ILE A 122 30.01 4.79 7.43
N GLY A 123 29.31 5.04 6.33
CA GLY A 123 29.38 4.22 5.13
C GLY A 123 30.36 4.72 4.06
N ARG A 124 30.51 3.88 3.04
CA ARG A 124 31.19 4.17 1.78
C ARG A 124 30.29 3.76 0.62
N GLY A 125 30.39 4.42 -0.52
CA GLY A 125 29.63 4.04 -1.71
C GLY A 125 30.31 4.47 -3.01
N SER A 126 30.18 3.63 -4.04
CA SER A 126 30.57 3.96 -5.41
C SER A 126 29.36 3.83 -6.31
N PHE A 127 29.13 4.83 -7.16
CA PHE A 127 28.09 4.78 -8.19
C PHE A 127 28.65 4.19 -9.47
N PHE A 128 27.85 3.36 -10.11
CA PHE A 128 28.10 2.72 -11.39
C PHE A 128 27.02 3.13 -12.39
N GLN A 129 27.20 2.77 -13.66
CA GLN A 129 26.24 3.11 -14.71
C GLN A 129 24.83 2.56 -14.42
N GLY A 130 24.74 1.33 -13.92
CA GLY A 130 23.47 0.64 -13.67
C GLY A 130 22.98 0.67 -12.23
N GLY A 131 23.77 1.20 -11.29
CA GLY A 131 23.45 1.09 -9.86
C GLY A 131 24.52 1.69 -8.94
N ALA A 132 24.58 1.20 -7.72
CA ALA A 132 25.61 1.54 -6.76
C ALA A 132 26.00 0.32 -5.92
N VAL A 133 27.22 0.36 -5.38
CA VAL A 133 27.63 -0.56 -4.31
C VAL A 133 27.91 0.28 -3.08
N TYR A 134 27.24 -0.08 -1.97
CA TYR A 134 27.40 0.58 -0.68
C TYR A 134 27.98 -0.39 0.34
N TRP A 135 28.83 0.12 1.21
CA TRP A 135 29.47 -0.63 2.29
C TRP A 135 29.29 0.07 3.63
N THR A 136 29.03 -0.70 4.67
CA THR A 136 29.21 -0.26 6.06
C THR A 136 29.96 -1.34 6.86
N PRO A 137 30.58 -1.00 8.00
CA PRO A 137 31.16 -2.01 8.89
C PRO A 137 30.14 -3.05 9.39
N ALA A 138 28.87 -2.67 9.52
CA ALA A 138 27.82 -3.52 10.06
C ALA A 138 27.18 -4.46 9.02
N THR A 139 27.08 -4.01 7.77
CA THR A 139 26.33 -4.72 6.71
C THR A 139 27.25 -5.38 5.69
N GLY A 140 28.47 -4.88 5.50
CA GLY A 140 29.32 -5.28 4.39
C GLY A 140 28.89 -4.59 3.08
N ALA A 141 29.45 -5.05 1.96
CA ALA A 141 29.25 -4.43 0.65
C ALA A 141 28.08 -5.07 -0.10
N HIS A 142 27.08 -4.25 -0.45
CA HIS A 142 25.87 -4.67 -1.14
C HIS A 142 25.63 -3.80 -2.37
N GLU A 143 25.17 -4.45 -3.44
CA GLU A 143 24.79 -3.77 -4.68
C GLU A 143 23.29 -3.46 -4.70
N VAL A 144 22.94 -2.34 -5.30
CA VAL A 144 21.55 -2.00 -5.64
C VAL A 144 21.55 -1.43 -7.06
N HIS A 145 20.69 -1.94 -7.95
CA HIS A 145 20.66 -1.53 -9.36
C HIS A 145 19.24 -1.29 -9.91
N GLY A 146 19.18 -0.86 -11.17
CA GLY A 146 17.94 -0.77 -11.93
C GLY A 146 16.84 0.09 -11.28
N ALA A 147 15.61 -0.41 -11.33
CA ALA A 147 14.43 0.29 -10.83
C ALA A 147 14.43 0.44 -9.30
N ILE A 148 14.97 -0.55 -8.58
CA ILE A 148 15.10 -0.52 -7.12
C ILE A 148 16.08 0.57 -6.69
N PHE A 149 17.24 0.66 -7.36
CA PHE A 149 18.19 1.74 -7.13
C PHE A 149 17.61 3.12 -7.47
N ALA A 150 16.92 3.24 -8.61
CA ALA A 150 16.26 4.48 -8.99
C ALA A 150 15.26 4.94 -7.91
N LYS A 151 14.50 3.99 -7.35
CA LYS A 151 13.56 4.26 -6.26
C LYS A 151 14.27 4.72 -4.99
N TRP A 152 15.23 3.95 -4.48
CA TRP A 152 15.99 4.31 -3.29
C TRP A 152 16.71 5.66 -3.44
N ARG A 153 17.25 5.93 -4.64
CA ARG A 153 17.86 7.23 -4.97
C ARG A 153 16.87 8.37 -4.90
N SER A 154 15.64 8.18 -5.40
CA SER A 154 14.59 9.20 -5.31
C SER A 154 14.19 9.55 -3.87
N MET A 155 14.36 8.59 -2.94
CA MET A 155 14.10 8.77 -1.51
C MET A 155 15.24 9.44 -0.74
N GLY A 156 16.38 9.70 -1.39
CA GLY A 156 17.55 10.29 -0.75
C GLY A 156 18.63 9.31 -0.30
N LEU A 157 18.63 8.08 -0.85
CA LEU A 157 19.64 7.04 -0.62
C LEU A 157 19.76 6.69 0.87
N GLU A 158 20.97 6.59 1.41
CA GLU A 158 21.25 6.22 2.79
C GLU A 158 20.69 7.20 3.84
N ARG A 159 20.30 8.41 3.42
CA ARG A 159 19.63 9.41 4.27
C ARG A 159 18.13 9.22 4.36
N SER A 160 17.55 8.32 3.55
CA SER A 160 16.13 7.98 3.61
C SER A 160 15.82 7.14 4.85
N VAL A 161 14.53 6.95 5.13
CA VAL A 161 14.06 6.05 6.20
C VAL A 161 14.52 4.59 6.01
N LEU A 162 14.94 4.21 4.81
CA LEU A 162 15.43 2.87 4.51
C LEU A 162 16.87 2.65 5.01
N GLY A 163 17.70 3.69 5.05
CA GLY A 163 19.12 3.57 5.42
C GLY A 163 19.95 2.80 4.38
N TYR A 164 20.98 2.08 4.85
CA TYR A 164 21.89 1.31 4.00
C TYR A 164 21.30 -0.04 3.56
N PRO A 165 21.70 -0.56 2.37
CA PRO A 165 21.35 -1.91 1.96
C PRO A 165 21.98 -2.96 2.89
N ILE A 166 21.22 -4.03 3.16
CA ILE A 166 21.64 -5.22 3.90
C ILE A 166 21.61 -6.49 3.04
N THR A 167 21.12 -6.39 1.81
CA THR A 167 21.19 -7.42 0.78
C THR A 167 21.51 -6.79 -0.56
N ASP A 168 21.96 -7.62 -1.49
CA ASP A 168 21.90 -7.27 -2.92
C ASP A 168 20.44 -7.23 -3.42
N GLU A 169 20.25 -6.99 -4.72
CA GLU A 169 18.98 -7.25 -5.39
C GLU A 169 18.74 -8.76 -5.57
N LEU A 170 17.76 -9.27 -4.84
CA LEU A 170 17.36 -10.68 -4.84
C LEU A 170 16.21 -10.90 -5.81
N THR A 171 16.23 -12.04 -6.52
CA THR A 171 15.02 -12.54 -7.18
C THR A 171 14.03 -12.99 -6.12
N ALA A 172 12.79 -12.54 -6.23
CA ALA A 172 11.74 -12.94 -5.31
C ALA A 172 11.50 -14.47 -5.42
N PRO A 173 11.22 -15.16 -4.30
CA PRO A 173 10.97 -16.61 -4.27
C PRO A 173 9.91 -17.16 -5.24
N ASP A 174 8.95 -16.35 -5.67
CA ASP A 174 7.92 -16.73 -6.65
C ASP A 174 8.40 -16.61 -8.12
N GLY A 175 9.57 -16.02 -8.36
CA GLY A 175 10.15 -15.79 -9.68
C GLY A 175 9.53 -14.63 -10.47
N ILE A 176 8.62 -13.84 -9.88
CA ILE A 176 7.91 -12.75 -10.57
C ILE A 176 8.64 -11.42 -10.46
N GLY A 177 9.10 -11.10 -9.24
CA GLY A 177 9.67 -9.81 -8.90
C GLY A 177 11.11 -9.88 -8.40
N ARG A 178 11.61 -8.73 -7.99
CA ARG A 178 12.92 -8.56 -7.33
C ARG A 178 12.76 -7.67 -6.10
N GLY A 179 13.67 -7.82 -5.14
CA GLY A 179 13.66 -7.02 -3.93
C GLY A 179 15.04 -6.82 -3.31
N SER A 180 15.25 -5.67 -2.69
CA SER A 180 16.41 -5.39 -1.85
C SER A 180 15.94 -4.99 -0.45
N PHE A 181 16.61 -5.54 0.57
CA PHE A 181 16.38 -5.15 1.95
C PHE A 181 17.40 -4.10 2.37
N PHE A 182 16.92 -3.16 3.18
CA PHE A 182 17.67 -2.09 3.79
C PHE A 182 17.49 -2.16 5.31
N GLN A 183 18.27 -1.38 6.05
CA GLN A 183 18.22 -1.36 7.52
C GLN A 183 16.82 -1.04 8.07
N GLY A 184 16.11 -0.10 7.44
CA GLY A 184 14.80 0.38 7.88
C GLY A 184 13.62 -0.17 7.08
N GLY A 185 13.85 -0.86 5.97
CA GLY A 185 12.76 -1.31 5.10
C GLY A 185 13.21 -2.19 3.94
N ALA A 186 12.39 -2.27 2.91
CA ALA A 186 12.68 -2.98 1.68
C ALA A 186 12.13 -2.20 0.48
N VAL A 187 12.68 -2.45 -0.71
CA VAL A 187 12.09 -2.00 -1.97
C VAL A 187 11.87 -3.23 -2.82
N TYR A 188 10.64 -3.40 -3.32
CA TYR A 188 10.23 -4.49 -4.20
C TYR A 188 9.84 -3.94 -5.56
N TRP A 189 10.12 -4.71 -6.61
CA TRP A 189 9.79 -4.37 -7.99
C TRP A 189 9.20 -5.56 -8.73
N THR A 190 8.18 -5.29 -9.55
CA THR A 190 7.73 -6.16 -10.63
C THR A 190 7.53 -5.34 -11.91
N PRO A 191 7.50 -5.98 -13.10
CA PRO A 191 7.11 -5.28 -14.33
C PRO A 191 5.70 -4.67 -14.28
N ALA A 192 4.80 -5.24 -13.48
CA ALA A 192 3.40 -4.83 -13.42
C ALA A 192 3.13 -3.71 -12.41
N THR A 193 3.92 -3.62 -11.35
CA THR A 193 3.70 -2.69 -10.23
C THR A 193 4.73 -1.56 -10.21
N GLY A 194 5.94 -1.76 -10.74
CA GLY A 194 7.03 -0.81 -10.52
C GLY A 194 7.69 -1.00 -9.15
N ALA A 195 8.60 -0.10 -8.81
CA ALA A 195 9.42 -0.20 -7.59
C ALA A 195 8.79 0.59 -6.44
N HIS A 196 8.44 -0.11 -5.37
CA HIS A 196 7.79 0.46 -4.20
C HIS A 196 8.52 0.07 -2.92
N GLU A 197 8.61 1.04 -2.01
CA GLU A 197 9.15 0.78 -0.68
C GLU A 197 8.07 0.20 0.24
N VAL A 198 8.50 -0.62 1.20
CA VAL A 198 7.71 -0.94 2.39
C VAL A 198 8.65 -0.89 3.61
N HIS A 199 8.27 -0.26 4.71
CA HIS A 199 9.13 -0.10 5.88
C HIS A 199 8.40 -0.28 7.23
N GLY A 200 9.18 -0.20 8.32
CA GLY A 200 8.67 -0.16 9.69
C GLY A 200 7.74 -1.32 10.07
N ALA A 201 6.66 -1.00 10.80
CA ALA A 201 5.71 -1.99 11.29
C ALA A 201 4.95 -2.68 10.15
N ILE A 202 4.67 -1.97 9.06
CA ILE A 202 3.97 -2.53 7.88
C ILE A 202 4.82 -3.62 7.24
N LEU A 203 6.11 -3.37 6.99
CA LEU A 203 7.02 -4.40 6.49
C LEU A 203 7.11 -5.59 7.47
N GLY A 204 7.19 -5.31 8.78
CA GLY A 204 7.20 -6.36 9.81
C GLY A 204 5.99 -7.29 9.70
N THR A 205 4.78 -6.73 9.56
CA THR A 205 3.55 -7.51 9.38
C THR A 205 3.54 -8.25 8.05
N TRP A 206 3.83 -7.59 6.92
CA TRP A 206 3.90 -8.25 5.62
C TRP A 206 4.88 -9.42 5.60
N ARG A 207 6.03 -9.25 6.27
CA ARG A 207 7.02 -10.32 6.45
C ARG A 207 6.48 -11.51 7.22
N SER A 208 5.72 -11.27 8.30
CA SER A 208 5.07 -12.34 9.07
C SER A 208 4.03 -13.12 8.26
N MET A 209 3.46 -12.49 7.22
CA MET A 209 2.50 -13.11 6.31
C MET A 209 3.16 -13.90 5.16
N GLY A 210 4.48 -13.84 5.02
CA GLY A 210 5.21 -14.51 3.94
C GLY A 210 5.55 -13.61 2.74
N LEU A 211 5.54 -12.28 2.93
CA LEU A 211 5.93 -11.28 1.91
C LEU A 211 5.13 -11.43 0.62
N GLU A 212 5.79 -11.42 -0.54
CA GLU A 212 5.19 -11.48 -1.87
C GLU A 212 4.37 -12.76 -2.12
N ARG A 213 4.64 -13.83 -1.37
CA ARG A 213 3.87 -15.09 -1.44
C ARG A 213 2.60 -15.06 -0.59
N SER A 214 2.41 -14.01 0.21
CA SER A 214 1.16 -13.82 0.96
C SER A 214 0.01 -13.49 0.02
N VAL A 215 -1.22 -13.59 0.53
CA VAL A 215 -2.44 -13.19 -0.17
C VAL A 215 -2.46 -11.71 -0.59
N LEU A 216 -1.59 -10.86 -0.02
CA LEU A 216 -1.45 -9.47 -0.43
C LEU A 216 -0.64 -9.32 -1.73
N GLY A 217 0.29 -10.23 -2.02
CA GLY A 217 1.19 -10.10 -3.16
C GLY A 217 2.20 -8.95 -3.00
N TYR A 218 2.55 -8.31 -4.12
CA TYR A 218 3.53 -7.21 -4.18
C TYR A 218 2.93 -5.85 -3.81
N PRO A 219 3.73 -4.92 -3.27
CA PRO A 219 3.32 -3.53 -3.08
C PRO A 219 3.05 -2.84 -4.42
N ILE A 220 2.02 -1.99 -4.43
CA ILE A 220 1.60 -1.15 -5.57
C ILE A 220 1.66 0.35 -5.24
N THR A 221 1.90 0.69 -3.98
CA THR A 221 2.21 2.05 -3.54
C THR A 221 3.41 2.02 -2.61
N ASP A 222 4.08 3.17 -2.47
CA ASP A 222 4.87 3.41 -1.27
C ASP A 222 3.94 3.55 -0.05
N GLU A 223 4.52 3.62 1.14
CA GLU A 223 3.77 3.97 2.34
C GLU A 223 3.34 5.46 2.28
N TYR A 224 2.05 5.73 2.50
CA TYR A 224 1.46 7.07 2.47
C TYR A 224 0.58 7.36 3.69
N ASP A 225 0.29 8.65 3.92
CA ASP A 225 -0.50 9.11 5.06
C ASP A 225 -1.99 8.82 4.86
N VAL A 226 -2.64 8.29 5.90
CA VAL A 226 -4.09 8.07 5.97
C VAL A 226 -4.65 8.61 7.29
N VAL A 227 -5.98 8.65 7.42
CA VAL A 227 -6.61 9.02 8.69
C VAL A 227 -6.12 8.09 9.80
N ALA A 228 -5.64 8.69 10.89
CA ALA A 228 -5.11 8.01 12.07
C ALA A 228 -3.85 7.15 11.87
N GLY A 229 -3.15 7.26 10.73
CA GLY A 229 -1.87 6.57 10.57
C GLY A 229 -1.31 6.54 9.14
N ARG A 230 -0.78 5.38 8.74
CA ARG A 230 -0.02 5.17 7.50
C ARG A 230 -0.48 3.89 6.81
N GLN A 231 -0.39 3.82 5.48
CA GLN A 231 -0.84 2.65 4.71
C GLN A 231 0.10 2.35 3.55
N SER A 232 0.29 1.06 3.26
CA SER A 232 0.83 0.58 1.98
C SER A 232 -0.20 -0.33 1.33
N ASP A 233 -0.40 -0.12 0.03
CA ASP A 233 -1.29 -0.93 -0.78
C ASP A 233 -0.50 -2.00 -1.51
N PHE A 234 -1.14 -3.16 -1.64
CA PHE A 234 -0.64 -4.37 -2.27
C PHE A 234 -1.66 -4.87 -3.29
N GLN A 235 -1.26 -5.79 -4.14
CA GLN A 235 -2.13 -6.36 -5.18
C GLN A 235 -3.44 -6.94 -4.65
N GLY A 236 -3.42 -7.57 -3.46
CA GLY A 236 -4.57 -8.24 -2.86
C GLY A 236 -5.27 -7.44 -1.74
N GLY A 237 -4.83 -6.21 -1.46
CA GLY A 237 -5.40 -5.37 -0.41
C GLY A 237 -4.36 -4.44 0.21
N PHE A 238 -4.46 -4.15 1.50
CA PHE A 238 -3.57 -3.17 2.13
C PHE A 238 -3.20 -3.53 3.56
N LEU A 239 -2.11 -2.93 4.04
CA LEU A 239 -1.72 -2.91 5.44
C LEU A 239 -1.78 -1.48 5.95
N ARG A 240 -2.52 -1.25 7.04
CA ARG A 240 -2.66 0.08 7.66
C ARG A 240 -2.10 0.06 9.07
N TRP A 241 -1.09 0.88 9.32
CA TRP A 241 -0.57 1.17 10.65
C TRP A 241 -1.37 2.30 11.31
N THR A 242 -1.68 2.16 12.59
CA THR A 242 -2.40 3.17 13.38
C THR A 242 -1.47 3.85 14.37
N ALA A 243 -1.38 5.17 14.33
CA ALA A 243 -0.45 5.95 15.16
C ALA A 243 -0.75 5.86 16.65
N ALA A 244 -2.04 5.82 17.02
CA ALA A 244 -2.47 5.79 18.41
C ALA A 244 -2.12 4.50 19.16
N THR A 245 -2.07 3.36 18.45
CA THR A 245 -1.90 2.03 19.06
C THR A 245 -0.61 1.33 18.63
N GLY A 246 0.03 1.79 17.56
CA GLY A 246 1.14 1.10 16.91
C GLY A 246 0.73 -0.17 16.16
N ALA A 247 -0.56 -0.52 16.12
CA ALA A 247 -1.05 -1.75 15.51
C ALA A 247 -1.11 -1.64 13.98
N VAL A 248 -0.85 -2.76 13.30
CA VAL A 248 -1.04 -2.90 11.86
C VAL A 248 -2.24 -3.79 11.61
N ARG A 249 -3.18 -3.31 10.79
CA ARG A 249 -4.34 -4.06 10.34
C ARG A 249 -4.16 -4.53 8.91
N THR A 250 -4.53 -5.79 8.68
CA THR A 250 -4.53 -6.40 7.36
C THR A 250 -5.89 -6.34 6.72
N ALA A 251 -5.94 -5.89 5.46
CA ALA A 251 -7.12 -5.93 4.62
C ALA A 251 -6.83 -6.82 3.42
N VAL A 252 -7.55 -7.94 3.30
CA VAL A 252 -7.62 -8.73 2.05
C VAL A 252 -8.92 -8.34 1.37
N LEU A 253 -8.82 -7.70 0.21
CA LEU A 253 -9.98 -7.09 -0.44
C LEU A 253 -10.74 -8.04 -1.36
N GLY A 254 -10.12 -9.18 -1.73
CA GLY A 254 -10.71 -10.26 -2.52
C GLY A 254 -12.19 -10.51 -2.22
N PRO A 255 -12.57 -10.81 -0.96
CA PRO A 255 -13.96 -11.11 -0.57
C PRO A 255 -15.00 -10.02 -0.89
N TYR A 256 -14.57 -8.81 -1.19
CA TYR A 256 -15.43 -7.69 -1.56
C TYR A 256 -15.18 -7.15 -2.96
N ASP A 257 -14.20 -7.68 -3.68
CA ASP A 257 -13.92 -7.29 -5.05
C ASP A 257 -14.83 -8.04 -6.04
N ARG A 258 -14.72 -7.66 -7.31
CA ARG A 258 -15.43 -8.31 -8.43
C ARG A 258 -16.96 -8.34 -8.24
N SER A 259 -17.63 -9.42 -8.65
CA SER A 259 -19.09 -9.50 -8.70
C SER A 259 -19.67 -10.30 -7.52
N GLY A 260 -20.80 -9.86 -6.97
CA GLY A 260 -21.42 -10.55 -5.85
C GLY A 260 -22.95 -10.62 -5.88
N THR A 261 -23.51 -11.53 -5.10
CA THR A 261 -24.97 -11.66 -4.90
C THR A 261 -25.33 -11.85 -3.44
N TRP A 262 -26.51 -11.38 -3.05
CA TRP A 262 -26.98 -11.44 -1.67
C TRP A 262 -27.99 -12.56 -1.47
N VAL A 263 -27.93 -13.19 -0.30
CA VAL A 263 -28.84 -14.24 0.16
C VAL A 263 -29.28 -13.93 1.59
N THR A 264 -30.57 -13.64 1.76
CA THR A 264 -31.14 -13.27 3.06
C THR A 264 -31.54 -14.50 3.88
N ARG A 265 -31.67 -14.34 5.20
CA ARG A 265 -32.15 -15.39 6.10
C ARG A 265 -33.47 -16.00 5.66
N PHE A 266 -34.35 -15.21 5.05
CA PHE A 266 -35.66 -15.64 4.55
C PHE A 266 -35.60 -16.54 3.30
N ARG A 267 -34.41 -16.76 2.73
CA ARG A 267 -34.23 -17.54 1.50
C ARG A 267 -33.48 -18.85 1.71
N PHE A 268 -32.57 -18.92 2.67
CA PHE A 268 -31.74 -20.13 2.86
C PHE A 268 -31.91 -20.81 4.21
N SER A 269 -32.34 -20.09 5.26
CA SER A 269 -32.33 -20.63 6.62
C SER A 269 -33.59 -21.42 6.96
N ARG A 270 -33.49 -22.44 7.80
CA ARG A 270 -34.65 -23.21 8.28
C ARG A 270 -35.51 -22.43 9.26
N GLU A 271 -34.87 -21.58 10.06
CA GLU A 271 -35.50 -20.72 11.07
C GLU A 271 -36.52 -19.76 10.44
N PHE A 272 -36.23 -19.25 9.24
CA PHE A 272 -37.05 -18.22 8.59
C PHE A 272 -37.71 -18.66 7.27
N ALA A 273 -37.16 -19.64 6.55
CA ALA A 273 -37.72 -20.14 5.28
C ALA A 273 -38.38 -21.52 5.41
N GLY A 274 -38.32 -22.14 6.59
CA GLY A 274 -38.89 -23.46 6.85
C GLY A 274 -37.98 -24.63 6.42
N ALA A 275 -38.48 -25.86 6.53
CA ALA A 275 -37.68 -27.07 6.36
C ALA A 275 -37.03 -27.22 4.98
N ASN A 276 -37.63 -26.65 3.94
CA ASN A 276 -37.18 -26.70 2.55
C ASN A 276 -36.96 -25.26 2.03
N PRO A 277 -35.83 -24.62 2.37
CA PRO A 277 -35.54 -23.26 1.95
C PRO A 277 -35.41 -23.17 0.41
N PRO A 278 -35.89 -22.09 -0.22
CA PRO A 278 -35.86 -21.94 -1.68
C PRO A 278 -34.44 -21.79 -2.26
N ILE A 279 -33.50 -21.27 -1.49
CA ILE A 279 -32.07 -21.23 -1.84
C ILE A 279 -31.36 -22.31 -1.05
N THR A 280 -30.80 -23.28 -1.75
CA THR A 280 -30.07 -24.41 -1.16
C THR A 280 -28.58 -24.29 -1.47
N PRO A 281 -27.70 -25.02 -0.76
CA PRO A 281 -26.29 -25.04 -1.11
C PRO A 281 -26.03 -25.36 -2.59
N ALA A 282 -26.85 -26.21 -3.22
CA ALA A 282 -26.71 -26.53 -4.65
C ALA A 282 -26.91 -25.31 -5.58
N THR A 283 -27.63 -24.28 -5.14
CA THR A 283 -27.84 -23.04 -5.91
C THR A 283 -26.54 -22.28 -6.17
N VAL A 284 -25.49 -22.50 -5.36
CA VAL A 284 -24.16 -21.92 -5.56
C VAL A 284 -23.59 -22.25 -6.93
N ASP A 285 -23.87 -23.44 -7.49
CA ASP A 285 -23.35 -23.79 -8.82
C ASP A 285 -23.91 -22.85 -9.89
N ALA A 286 -25.20 -22.52 -9.80
CA ALA A 286 -25.83 -21.58 -10.72
C ALA A 286 -25.29 -20.15 -10.54
N MET A 287 -24.96 -19.75 -9.30
CA MET A 287 -24.30 -18.47 -9.04
C MET A 287 -22.91 -18.42 -9.68
N ALA A 288 -22.09 -19.46 -9.47
CA ALA A 288 -20.78 -19.60 -10.08
C ALA A 288 -20.87 -19.58 -11.62
N ASP A 289 -21.81 -20.34 -12.19
CA ASP A 289 -22.01 -20.41 -13.63
C ASP A 289 -22.54 -19.08 -14.21
N ALA A 290 -23.25 -18.28 -13.41
CA ALA A 290 -23.62 -16.91 -13.78
C ALA A 290 -22.41 -15.95 -13.75
N GLY A 291 -21.30 -16.36 -13.14
CA GLY A 291 -20.09 -15.57 -13.01
C GLY A 291 -20.03 -14.73 -11.74
N VAL A 292 -20.81 -15.10 -10.71
CA VAL A 292 -20.72 -14.48 -9.39
C VAL A 292 -19.44 -14.95 -8.70
N ASP A 293 -18.68 -14.02 -8.13
CA ASP A 293 -17.45 -14.32 -7.39
C ASP A 293 -17.73 -14.48 -5.88
N THR A 294 -18.65 -13.67 -5.34
CA THR A 294 -18.93 -13.61 -3.90
C THR A 294 -20.41 -13.83 -3.55
N VAL A 295 -20.67 -14.70 -2.58
CA VAL A 295 -22.00 -14.84 -1.95
C VAL A 295 -22.03 -14.10 -0.60
N TYR A 296 -22.91 -13.10 -0.47
CA TYR A 296 -23.19 -12.41 0.78
C TYR A 296 -24.32 -13.12 1.52
N LEU A 297 -24.00 -13.88 2.57
CA LEU A 297 -24.92 -14.77 3.28
C LEU A 297 -25.29 -14.22 4.67
N GLN A 298 -26.59 -14.03 4.93
CA GLN A 298 -27.04 -13.49 6.22
C GLN A 298 -26.90 -14.54 7.32
N ALA A 299 -25.82 -14.51 8.09
CA ALA A 299 -25.45 -15.60 9.00
C ALA A 299 -26.11 -15.52 10.38
N ALA A 300 -26.69 -14.38 10.73
CA ALA A 300 -27.35 -14.16 12.01
C ALA A 300 -28.54 -13.20 11.89
N ALA A 301 -29.38 -13.16 12.92
CA ALA A 301 -30.48 -12.22 13.06
C ALA A 301 -30.63 -11.80 14.52
N ASP A 302 -31.02 -10.55 14.77
CA ASP A 302 -31.42 -10.15 16.12
C ASP A 302 -32.84 -10.64 16.40
N ASP A 303 -32.93 -11.94 16.71
CA ASP A 303 -34.17 -12.61 17.08
C ASP A 303 -33.94 -13.38 18.38
N PRO A 304 -34.69 -13.13 19.46
CA PRO A 304 -34.49 -13.81 20.73
C PRO A 304 -34.75 -15.33 20.66
N ARG A 305 -35.45 -15.81 19.63
CA ARG A 305 -35.66 -17.25 19.40
C ARG A 305 -34.40 -17.93 18.86
N TYR A 306 -33.51 -17.16 18.23
CA TYR A 306 -32.30 -17.63 17.56
C TYR A 306 -31.12 -16.74 17.97
N PRO A 307 -30.62 -16.89 19.21
CA PRO A 307 -29.61 -15.98 19.76
C PRO A 307 -28.24 -16.08 19.07
N ASP A 308 -27.98 -17.20 18.39
CA ASP A 308 -26.70 -17.53 17.74
C ASP A 308 -26.78 -17.45 16.20
N LEU A 309 -25.82 -18.05 15.50
CA LEU A 309 -25.86 -18.19 14.03
C LEU A 309 -27.07 -19.02 13.60
N ILE A 310 -27.67 -18.64 12.48
CA ILE A 310 -28.84 -19.33 11.92
C ILE A 310 -28.40 -20.44 10.96
N SER A 311 -29.05 -21.60 11.04
CA SER A 311 -28.78 -22.78 10.20
C SER A 311 -27.28 -23.07 10.00
N PRO A 312 -26.48 -23.28 11.07
CA PRO A 312 -25.03 -23.43 10.97
C PRO A 312 -24.59 -24.59 10.06
N ASP A 313 -25.38 -25.66 9.97
CA ASP A 313 -25.11 -26.75 9.03
C ASP A 313 -25.27 -26.33 7.56
N LEU A 314 -26.24 -25.47 7.24
CA LEU A 314 -26.39 -24.91 5.89
C LEU A 314 -25.29 -23.89 5.61
N LEU A 315 -24.94 -23.03 6.57
CA LEU A 315 -23.79 -22.11 6.45
C LEU A 315 -22.52 -22.89 6.05
N GLY A 316 -22.23 -24.01 6.73
CA GLY A 316 -21.09 -24.86 6.40
C GLY A 316 -21.15 -25.50 5.00
N GLN A 317 -22.35 -25.87 4.54
CA GLN A 317 -22.55 -26.42 3.20
C GLN A 317 -22.39 -25.34 2.11
N PHE A 318 -22.90 -24.13 2.33
CA PHE A 318 -22.69 -22.98 1.44
C PHE A 318 -21.20 -22.65 1.34
N LEU A 319 -20.49 -22.58 2.48
CA LEU A 319 -19.03 -22.37 2.51
C LEU A 319 -18.30 -23.41 1.66
N THR A 320 -18.48 -24.68 2.01
CA THR A 320 -17.78 -25.78 1.35
C THR A 320 -18.00 -25.79 -0.15
N ARG A 321 -19.26 -25.58 -0.59
CA ARG A 321 -19.58 -25.61 -2.02
C ARG A 321 -19.08 -24.36 -2.75
N SER A 322 -19.16 -23.19 -2.13
CA SER A 322 -18.67 -21.93 -2.72
C SER A 322 -17.16 -22.00 -2.96
N HIS A 323 -16.39 -22.41 -1.94
CA HIS A 323 -14.94 -22.59 -2.07
C HIS A 323 -14.57 -23.67 -3.09
N ALA A 324 -15.35 -24.76 -3.18
CA ALA A 324 -15.15 -25.78 -4.22
C ALA A 324 -15.40 -25.27 -5.65
N ARG A 325 -16.19 -24.20 -5.81
CA ARG A 325 -16.40 -23.48 -7.07
C ARG A 325 -15.46 -22.28 -7.26
N GLY A 326 -14.53 -22.04 -6.33
CA GLY A 326 -13.63 -20.90 -6.36
C GLY A 326 -14.29 -19.56 -5.99
N MET A 327 -15.51 -19.60 -5.46
CA MET A 327 -16.23 -18.43 -4.96
C MET A 327 -15.88 -18.14 -3.50
N GLN A 328 -16.05 -16.88 -3.10
CA GLN A 328 -15.90 -16.41 -1.73
C GLN A 328 -17.26 -16.26 -1.05
N VAL A 329 -17.26 -16.29 0.29
CA VAL A 329 -18.47 -16.12 1.10
C VAL A 329 -18.22 -15.08 2.19
N VAL A 330 -19.01 -14.01 2.14
CA VAL A 330 -19.05 -12.97 3.16
C VAL A 330 -20.28 -13.17 4.03
N ALA A 331 -20.06 -13.38 5.32
CA ALA A 331 -21.17 -13.41 6.27
C ALA A 331 -21.60 -11.98 6.60
N TRP A 332 -22.91 -11.70 6.62
CA TRP A 332 -23.41 -10.39 7.03
C TRP A 332 -24.50 -10.46 8.11
N TYR A 333 -24.62 -9.38 8.88
CA TYR A 333 -25.56 -9.25 9.99
C TYR A 333 -26.02 -7.80 10.16
N LEU A 334 -27.30 -7.61 10.45
CA LEU A 334 -27.94 -6.32 10.79
C LEU A 334 -28.06 -6.19 12.32
N PRO A 335 -27.14 -5.49 12.99
CA PRO A 335 -27.29 -5.12 14.39
C PRO A 335 -28.41 -4.10 14.60
N HIS A 336 -29.24 -4.29 15.62
CA HIS A 336 -30.24 -3.29 16.04
C HIS A 336 -29.66 -2.25 17.01
N LEU A 337 -28.46 -2.47 17.55
CA LEU A 337 -27.76 -1.58 18.49
C LEU A 337 -28.52 -1.37 19.82
N THR A 338 -29.59 -2.11 20.07
CA THR A 338 -30.34 -2.08 21.34
C THR A 338 -29.56 -2.78 22.45
N ASP A 339 -28.85 -3.86 22.11
CA ASP A 339 -27.92 -4.61 22.94
C ASP A 339 -26.61 -4.85 22.17
N VAL A 340 -25.62 -3.98 22.42
CA VAL A 340 -24.32 -4.03 21.73
C VAL A 340 -23.55 -5.32 22.04
N ASP A 341 -23.75 -5.91 23.23
CA ASP A 341 -23.08 -7.16 23.58
C ASP A 341 -23.68 -8.33 22.79
N ALA A 342 -25.00 -8.35 22.59
CA ALA A 342 -25.65 -9.35 21.74
C ALA A 342 -25.22 -9.23 20.28
N ASP A 343 -25.18 -8.00 19.75
CA ASP A 343 -24.70 -7.73 18.40
C ASP A 343 -23.26 -8.20 18.21
N LEU A 344 -22.38 -7.86 19.16
CA LEU A 344 -20.97 -8.26 19.11
C LEU A 344 -20.80 -9.78 19.22
N ARG A 345 -21.59 -10.47 20.05
CA ARG A 345 -21.54 -11.93 20.16
C ARG A 345 -21.82 -12.61 18.82
N ARG A 346 -22.83 -12.16 18.08
CA ARG A 346 -23.18 -12.73 16.77
C ARG A 346 -22.11 -12.46 15.72
N LEU A 347 -21.59 -11.23 15.67
CA LEU A 347 -20.51 -10.86 14.76
C LEU A 347 -19.22 -11.65 15.05
N ARG A 348 -18.88 -11.87 16.32
CA ARG A 348 -17.76 -12.75 16.70
C ARG A 348 -18.01 -14.21 16.32
N ALA A 349 -19.22 -14.71 16.52
CA ALA A 349 -19.57 -16.06 16.09
C ALA A 349 -19.38 -16.24 14.58
N MET A 350 -19.65 -15.21 13.76
CA MET A 350 -19.36 -15.24 12.32
C MET A 350 -17.85 -15.30 12.05
N VAL A 351 -17.04 -14.48 12.74
CA VAL A 351 -15.58 -14.48 12.61
C VAL A 351 -14.97 -15.84 12.99
N ASP A 352 -15.49 -16.45 14.05
CA ASP A 352 -14.98 -17.71 14.61
C ASP A 352 -15.58 -18.95 13.93
N PHE A 353 -16.61 -18.81 13.10
CA PHE A 353 -17.32 -19.93 12.50
C PHE A 353 -16.39 -20.75 11.60
N ARG A 354 -16.35 -22.06 11.83
CA ARG A 354 -15.61 -23.02 11.02
C ARG A 354 -16.47 -24.23 10.69
N ALA A 355 -16.42 -24.67 9.44
CA ALA A 355 -17.08 -25.89 8.98
C ALA A 355 -16.20 -26.62 7.97
N GLY A 356 -15.84 -27.88 8.25
CA GLY A 356 -14.99 -28.66 7.35
C GLY A 356 -13.60 -28.06 7.10
N GLY A 357 -13.06 -27.30 8.07
CA GLY A 357 -11.80 -26.57 7.92
C GLY A 357 -11.92 -25.24 7.16
N GLN A 358 -13.09 -24.92 6.61
CA GLN A 358 -13.38 -23.66 5.94
C GLN A 358 -13.90 -22.60 6.93
N ALA A 359 -13.70 -21.34 6.60
CA ALA A 359 -14.18 -20.16 7.33
C ALA A 359 -14.91 -19.22 6.38
N PHE A 360 -15.69 -18.26 6.89
CA PHE A 360 -16.07 -17.11 6.07
C PHE A 360 -14.83 -16.33 5.66
N ASP A 361 -14.82 -15.85 4.42
CA ASP A 361 -13.69 -15.10 3.87
C ASP A 361 -13.66 -13.66 4.41
N ALA A 362 -14.84 -13.12 4.76
CA ALA A 362 -14.97 -11.84 5.42
C ALA A 362 -16.30 -11.69 6.17
N VAL A 363 -16.45 -10.60 6.94
CA VAL A 363 -17.67 -10.26 7.69
C VAL A 363 -18.12 -8.83 7.39
N ALA A 364 -19.39 -8.65 7.03
CA ALA A 364 -19.98 -7.34 6.80
C ALA A 364 -21.02 -6.99 7.87
N VAL A 365 -21.04 -5.72 8.28
CA VAL A 365 -22.00 -5.18 9.24
C VAL A 365 -22.98 -4.30 8.49
N ASP A 366 -24.27 -4.59 8.66
CA ASP A 366 -25.37 -3.83 8.06
C ASP A 366 -25.83 -2.68 8.95
N ILE A 367 -25.58 -1.45 8.50
CA ILE A 367 -25.70 -0.24 9.29
C ILE A 367 -26.88 0.58 8.75
N GLU A 368 -28.08 0.11 9.05
CA GLU A 368 -29.32 0.78 8.64
C GLU A 368 -30.43 0.82 9.70
N ASP A 369 -30.29 0.08 10.81
CA ASP A 369 -31.34 -0.03 11.81
C ASP A 369 -31.51 1.24 12.66
N LEU A 370 -32.78 1.58 12.95
CA LEU A 370 -33.17 2.79 13.66
C LEU A 370 -33.83 2.50 15.02
N SER A 371 -33.76 1.28 15.54
CA SER A 371 -34.40 0.86 16.80
C SER A 371 -33.94 1.70 18.00
N VAL A 372 -32.70 2.20 17.98
CA VAL A 372 -32.24 3.24 18.90
C VAL A 372 -32.63 4.62 18.33
N ALA A 373 -33.67 5.21 18.91
CA ALA A 373 -34.24 6.48 18.44
C ALA A 373 -33.33 7.69 18.68
N ASP A 374 -32.60 7.72 19.80
CA ASP A 374 -31.64 8.78 20.09
C ASP A 374 -30.40 8.63 19.18
N VAL A 375 -30.18 9.64 18.33
CA VAL A 375 -29.11 9.62 17.32
C VAL A 375 -27.72 9.59 17.95
N ASP A 376 -27.50 10.31 19.05
CA ASP A 376 -26.21 10.35 19.72
C ASP A 376 -25.89 9.01 20.38
N LEU A 377 -26.87 8.43 21.06
CA LEU A 377 -26.75 7.09 21.64
C LEU A 377 -26.55 6.03 20.56
N ARG A 378 -27.30 6.09 19.46
CA ARG A 378 -27.17 5.15 18.34
C ARG A 378 -25.76 5.23 17.72
N ASN A 379 -25.27 6.45 17.47
CA ASN A 379 -23.92 6.67 16.95
C ASN A 379 -22.85 6.15 17.91
N ALA A 380 -22.98 6.44 19.21
CA ALA A 380 -22.02 5.98 20.21
C ALA A 380 -21.98 4.44 20.29
N ARG A 381 -23.14 3.78 20.24
CA ARG A 381 -23.25 2.31 20.25
C ARG A 381 -22.71 1.66 18.98
N LEU A 382 -22.95 2.25 17.82
CA LEU A 382 -22.37 1.79 16.56
C LEU A 382 -20.84 1.88 16.59
N VAL A 383 -20.29 2.97 17.12
CA VAL A 383 -18.84 3.14 17.27
C VAL A 383 -18.27 2.13 18.27
N ASP A 384 -18.91 1.93 19.43
CA ASP A 384 -18.50 0.92 20.42
C ASP A 384 -18.46 -0.49 19.80
N LEU A 385 -19.53 -0.89 19.10
CA LEU A 385 -19.62 -2.17 18.40
C LEU A 385 -18.46 -2.32 17.39
N SER A 386 -18.21 -1.29 16.59
CA SER A 386 -17.19 -1.29 15.53
C SER A 386 -15.77 -1.40 16.09
N VAL A 387 -15.47 -0.66 17.16
CA VAL A 387 -14.18 -0.73 17.87
C VAL A 387 -13.95 -2.13 18.42
N ARG A 388 -14.95 -2.68 19.12
CA ARG A 388 -14.85 -3.99 19.79
C ARG A 388 -14.81 -5.16 18.81
N LEU A 389 -15.49 -5.05 17.66
CA LEU A 389 -15.41 -6.02 16.59
C LEU A 389 -14.05 -5.98 15.89
N ALA A 390 -13.57 -4.80 15.51
CA ALA A 390 -12.26 -4.65 14.86
C ALA A 390 -11.12 -5.18 15.73
N ALA A 391 -11.18 -4.97 17.05
CA ALA A 391 -10.22 -5.53 17.99
C ALA A 391 -10.30 -7.06 18.11
N ALA A 392 -11.49 -7.64 17.95
CA ALA A 392 -11.70 -9.09 18.03
C ALA A 392 -11.38 -9.83 16.72
N ALA A 393 -11.32 -9.10 15.59
CA ALA A 393 -11.16 -9.68 14.26
C ALA A 393 -9.98 -9.01 13.49
N PRO A 394 -8.75 -9.07 14.02
CA PRO A 394 -7.61 -8.30 13.48
C PRO A 394 -7.18 -8.73 12.07
N THR A 395 -7.50 -9.97 11.68
CA THR A 395 -7.16 -10.56 10.38
C THR A 395 -8.36 -10.74 9.46
N THR A 396 -9.56 -10.38 9.91
CA THR A 396 -10.78 -10.48 9.10
C THR A 396 -11.07 -9.12 8.47
N THR A 397 -11.23 -9.11 7.15
CA THR A 397 -11.66 -7.90 6.44
C THR A 397 -13.11 -7.57 6.80
N LEU A 398 -13.35 -6.39 7.37
CA LEU A 398 -14.68 -5.94 7.75
C LEU A 398 -15.28 -4.99 6.71
N GLY A 399 -16.49 -5.31 6.27
CA GLY A 399 -17.30 -4.47 5.39
C GLY A 399 -18.33 -3.66 6.18
N ALA A 400 -18.52 -2.38 5.83
CA ALA A 400 -19.60 -1.54 6.33
C ALA A 400 -20.66 -1.38 5.24
N ILE A 401 -21.79 -2.06 5.38
CA ILE A 401 -22.95 -1.86 4.53
C ILE A 401 -23.69 -0.64 5.06
N VAL A 402 -23.78 0.39 4.22
CA VAL A 402 -24.27 1.70 4.64
C VAL A 402 -25.41 2.16 3.75
N LEU A 403 -26.29 2.96 4.33
CA LEU A 403 -27.28 3.72 3.58
C LEU A 403 -26.59 4.55 2.49
N PRO A 404 -27.23 4.68 1.31
CA PRO A 404 -26.65 5.45 0.23
C PRO A 404 -26.55 6.93 0.65
N PRO A 405 -25.38 7.56 0.60
CA PRO A 405 -25.24 8.99 0.92
C PRO A 405 -26.20 9.91 0.17
N VAL A 406 -26.62 9.57 -1.05
CA VAL A 406 -27.67 10.33 -1.75
C VAL A 406 -28.98 10.38 -0.95
N VAL A 407 -29.34 9.30 -0.24
CA VAL A 407 -30.50 9.31 0.65
C VAL A 407 -30.24 10.16 1.87
N THR A 408 -29.13 9.96 2.56
CA THR A 408 -28.86 10.63 3.85
C THR A 408 -28.47 12.09 3.71
N ASP A 409 -27.95 12.51 2.55
CA ASP A 409 -27.40 13.85 2.36
C ASP A 409 -28.28 14.75 1.50
N VAL A 410 -29.13 14.15 0.65
CA VAL A 410 -29.92 14.90 -0.33
C VAL A 410 -31.42 14.66 -0.16
N LEU A 411 -31.85 13.40 -0.15
CA LEU A 411 -33.28 13.08 -0.24
C LEU A 411 -33.99 13.12 1.12
N ASN A 412 -33.32 12.66 2.17
CA ASN A 412 -33.86 12.59 3.52
C ASN A 412 -32.74 12.81 4.55
N THR A 413 -32.38 14.08 4.72
CA THR A 413 -31.34 14.51 5.67
C THR A 413 -31.67 14.22 7.13
N ALA A 414 -32.93 13.89 7.43
CA ALA A 414 -33.38 13.51 8.77
C ALA A 414 -33.29 11.99 9.03
N TYR A 415 -32.98 11.15 8.04
CA TYR A 415 -32.96 9.70 8.21
C TYR A 415 -31.94 9.25 9.26
N TRP A 416 -30.69 9.72 9.13
CA TRP A 416 -29.63 9.48 10.10
C TRP A 416 -28.67 10.66 10.14
N PRO A 417 -29.06 11.77 10.79
CA PRO A 417 -28.21 12.95 10.85
C PRO A 417 -26.93 12.66 11.62
N ARG A 418 -25.83 13.34 11.25
CA ARG A 418 -24.53 13.25 11.95
C ARG A 418 -23.96 11.82 12.00
N PHE A 419 -24.14 11.04 10.94
CA PHE A 419 -23.55 9.70 10.83
C PHE A 419 -22.02 9.73 11.07
N PRO A 420 -21.46 8.84 11.90
CA PRO A 420 -20.10 8.98 12.43
C PRO A 420 -19.00 8.46 11.49
N TRP A 421 -19.03 8.83 10.20
CA TRP A 421 -18.12 8.33 9.15
C TRP A 421 -16.65 8.25 9.56
N ARG A 422 -16.09 9.35 10.07
CA ARG A 422 -14.66 9.44 10.45
C ARG A 422 -14.29 8.62 11.69
N GLN A 423 -15.25 8.37 12.58
CA GLN A 423 -15.02 7.52 13.76
C GLN A 423 -15.07 6.04 13.37
N LEU A 424 -15.81 5.70 12.32
CA LEU A 424 -15.91 4.33 11.79
C LEU A 424 -14.79 3.96 10.80
N ALA A 425 -14.20 4.95 10.10
CA ALA A 425 -13.15 4.76 9.10
C ALA A 425 -12.00 3.82 9.52
N PRO A 426 -11.46 3.89 10.75
CA PRO A 426 -10.40 2.97 11.17
C PRO A 426 -10.86 1.51 11.35
N HIS A 427 -12.17 1.28 11.45
CA HIS A 427 -12.76 0.00 11.86
C HIS A 427 -13.30 -0.84 10.69
N TYR A 428 -13.41 -0.28 9.49
CA TYR A 428 -13.87 -0.98 8.29
C TYR A 428 -12.89 -0.82 7.13
N GLN A 429 -12.69 -1.89 6.36
CA GLN A 429 -11.78 -1.92 5.22
C GLN A 429 -12.52 -1.59 3.93
N VAL A 430 -13.78 -1.99 3.84
CA VAL A 430 -14.60 -1.84 2.64
C VAL A 430 -15.91 -1.16 2.99
N TRP A 431 -16.29 -0.17 2.20
CA TRP A 431 -17.55 0.55 2.33
C TRP A 431 -18.51 0.11 1.24
N MET A 432 -19.73 -0.26 1.63
CA MET A 432 -20.71 -0.89 0.76
C MET A 432 -22.00 -0.07 0.73
N PRO A 433 -22.04 1.04 -0.04
CA PRO A 433 -23.26 1.84 -0.13
C PRO A 433 -24.35 1.07 -0.86
N MET A 434 -25.54 1.04 -0.26
CA MET A 434 -26.77 0.49 -0.84
C MET A 434 -27.33 1.40 -1.95
N ALA A 435 -26.65 1.42 -3.09
CA ALA A 435 -26.96 2.21 -4.26
C ALA A 435 -28.20 1.71 -5.04
N TYR A 436 -29.34 1.51 -4.36
CA TYR A 436 -30.60 1.07 -4.96
C TYR A 436 -31.29 2.16 -5.78
N TRP A 437 -30.74 2.48 -6.96
CA TRP A 437 -31.38 3.37 -7.95
C TRP A 437 -32.79 2.87 -8.34
N SER A 438 -33.02 1.56 -8.25
CA SER A 438 -34.30 0.91 -8.52
C SER A 438 -35.41 1.33 -7.56
N ASN A 439 -35.06 1.75 -6.34
CA ASN A 439 -36.02 2.28 -5.36
C ASN A 439 -36.35 3.77 -5.59
N ARG A 440 -35.83 4.37 -6.66
CA ARG A 440 -36.07 5.77 -7.01
C ARG A 440 -37.05 5.87 -8.17
N THR A 441 -37.75 6.99 -8.29
CA THR A 441 -38.66 7.25 -9.41
C THR A 441 -37.98 8.12 -10.46
N ALA A 442 -38.43 8.09 -11.73
CA ALA A 442 -37.91 9.00 -12.75
C ALA A 442 -38.04 10.48 -12.32
N ALA A 443 -39.15 10.83 -11.67
CA ALA A 443 -39.42 12.17 -11.15
C ALA A 443 -38.44 12.64 -10.05
N SER A 444 -37.77 11.71 -9.33
CA SER A 444 -36.79 12.11 -8.33
C SER A 444 -35.47 12.61 -8.93
N GLY A 445 -35.22 12.35 -10.22
CA GLY A 445 -33.93 12.64 -10.86
C GLY A 445 -32.79 11.69 -10.45
N TRP A 446 -33.09 10.66 -9.65
CA TRP A 446 -32.14 9.71 -9.07
C TRP A 446 -32.35 8.25 -9.53
N ARG A 447 -33.18 8.02 -10.54
CA ARG A 447 -33.43 6.69 -11.12
C ARG A 447 -32.32 6.22 -12.07
N ASP A 448 -31.48 7.13 -12.54
CA ASP A 448 -30.35 6.81 -13.42
C ASP A 448 -29.28 6.02 -12.64
N ALA A 449 -29.05 4.77 -13.03
CA ALA A 449 -28.17 3.85 -12.32
C ALA A 449 -26.72 4.33 -12.30
N TYR A 450 -26.23 4.91 -13.41
CA TYR A 450 -24.87 5.40 -13.50
C TYR A 450 -24.64 6.55 -12.51
N ARG A 451 -25.45 7.61 -12.61
CA ARG A 451 -25.36 8.80 -11.77
C ARG A 451 -25.53 8.44 -10.29
N TYR A 452 -26.54 7.64 -9.96
CA TYR A 452 -26.82 7.29 -8.57
C TYR A 452 -25.64 6.54 -7.94
N THR A 453 -25.07 5.57 -8.66
CA THR A 453 -23.90 4.83 -8.20
C THR A 453 -22.68 5.74 -8.05
N SER A 454 -22.35 6.55 -9.06
CA SER A 454 -21.19 7.45 -8.99
C SER A 454 -21.27 8.43 -7.82
N GLU A 455 -22.43 9.04 -7.60
CA GLU A 455 -22.64 10.01 -6.52
C GLU A 455 -22.51 9.37 -5.14
N ASN A 456 -23.00 8.15 -4.95
CA ASN A 456 -22.85 7.45 -3.67
C ASN A 456 -21.39 7.10 -3.39
N ILE A 457 -20.63 6.59 -4.37
CA ILE A 457 -19.20 6.28 -4.20
C ILE A 457 -18.40 7.55 -3.84
N ALA A 458 -18.61 8.62 -4.60
CA ALA A 458 -17.90 9.89 -4.38
C ALA A 458 -18.18 10.47 -2.99
N ARG A 459 -19.44 10.42 -2.53
CA ARG A 459 -19.84 10.93 -1.21
C ARG A 459 -19.31 10.10 -0.06
N VAL A 460 -19.30 8.76 -0.17
CA VAL A 460 -18.66 7.90 0.83
C VAL A 460 -17.21 8.34 1.05
N ARG A 461 -16.43 8.45 -0.04
CA ARG A 461 -15.01 8.87 0.04
C ARG A 461 -14.84 10.28 0.60
N ALA A 462 -15.71 11.22 0.21
CA ALA A 462 -15.70 12.58 0.74
C ALA A 462 -15.96 12.63 2.26
N HIS A 463 -16.92 11.86 2.76
CA HIS A 463 -17.24 11.78 4.18
C HIS A 463 -16.08 11.17 5.00
N LEU A 464 -15.42 10.17 4.44
CA LEU A 464 -14.23 9.55 5.04
C LEU A 464 -13.02 10.49 5.01
N GLY A 465 -12.96 11.40 4.03
CA GLY A 465 -11.75 12.16 3.74
C GLY A 465 -10.64 11.29 3.14
N GLU A 466 -11.01 10.15 2.55
CA GLU A 466 -10.11 9.15 1.98
C GLU A 466 -10.50 8.93 0.51
N PRO A 467 -9.85 9.62 -0.46
CA PRO A 467 -10.18 9.50 -1.89
C PRO A 467 -10.04 8.07 -2.44
N CYS A 468 -9.14 7.28 -1.85
CA CYS A 468 -8.87 5.90 -2.24
C CYS A 468 -9.56 4.86 -1.34
N ALA A 469 -10.55 5.25 -0.52
CA ALA A 469 -11.26 4.27 0.31
C ALA A 469 -11.87 3.18 -0.58
N ALA A 470 -11.67 1.92 -0.19
CA ALA A 470 -12.19 0.78 -0.92
C ALA A 470 -13.72 0.75 -0.81
N VAL A 471 -14.37 0.74 -1.96
CA VAL A 471 -15.83 0.73 -2.08
C VAL A 471 -16.26 -0.48 -2.90
N SER A 472 -17.24 -1.23 -2.40
CA SER A 472 -17.91 -2.31 -3.13
C SER A 472 -19.40 -2.05 -3.14
N VAL A 473 -19.95 -1.65 -4.29
CA VAL A 473 -21.30 -1.10 -4.36
C VAL A 473 -22.35 -2.20 -4.33
N ILE A 474 -23.45 -1.96 -3.62
CA ILE A 474 -24.63 -2.83 -3.64
C ILE A 474 -25.70 -2.15 -4.47
N GLY A 475 -26.10 -2.78 -5.57
CA GLY A 475 -27.09 -2.25 -6.49
C GLY A 475 -28.20 -3.26 -6.80
N GLY A 476 -29.21 -2.81 -7.54
CA GLY A 476 -30.37 -3.65 -7.87
C GLY A 476 -31.20 -4.01 -6.62
N PHE A 477 -32.49 -3.73 -6.69
CA PHE A 477 -33.47 -4.19 -5.72
C PHE A 477 -34.81 -4.26 -6.44
N GLY A 478 -35.47 -5.41 -6.38
CA GLY A 478 -36.77 -5.64 -7.01
C GLY A 478 -36.71 -6.38 -8.35
N VAL A 479 -37.90 -6.74 -8.85
CA VAL A 479 -38.10 -7.53 -10.07
C VAL A 479 -38.13 -6.63 -11.32
N ASP A 480 -37.79 -7.20 -12.48
CA ASP A 480 -37.96 -6.60 -13.82
C ASP A 480 -37.12 -5.34 -14.13
N LEU A 481 -35.92 -5.22 -13.53
CA LEU A 481 -34.96 -4.19 -13.92
C LEU A 481 -34.27 -4.54 -15.24
N PRO A 482 -34.06 -3.57 -16.15
CA PRO A 482 -33.40 -3.84 -17.43
C PRO A 482 -31.90 -4.12 -17.21
N ALA A 483 -31.35 -5.09 -17.95
CA ALA A 483 -29.91 -5.42 -17.93
C ALA A 483 -29.00 -4.19 -18.16
N ALA A 484 -29.49 -3.20 -18.91
CA ALA A 484 -28.79 -1.94 -19.15
C ALA A 484 -28.51 -1.12 -17.88
N ASP A 485 -29.38 -1.20 -16.86
CA ASP A 485 -29.17 -0.53 -15.58
C ASP A 485 -28.00 -1.14 -14.81
N TYR A 486 -27.90 -2.47 -14.79
CA TYR A 486 -26.80 -3.19 -14.15
C TYR A 486 -25.47 -2.91 -14.86
N ALA A 487 -25.48 -2.87 -16.19
CA ALA A 487 -24.33 -2.45 -16.97
C ALA A 487 -23.94 -1.00 -16.66
N ALA A 488 -24.91 -0.09 -16.47
CA ALA A 488 -24.66 1.29 -16.11
C ALA A 488 -24.09 1.45 -14.70
N MET A 489 -24.58 0.68 -13.72
CA MET A 489 -23.99 0.59 -12.39
C MET A 489 -22.55 0.10 -12.44
N ALA A 490 -22.27 -0.99 -13.16
CA ALA A 490 -20.93 -1.54 -13.27
C ALA A 490 -19.95 -0.55 -13.91
N ARG A 491 -20.36 0.15 -14.98
CA ARG A 491 -19.55 1.23 -15.56
C ARG A 491 -19.29 2.35 -14.57
N ALA A 492 -20.32 2.83 -13.86
CA ALA A 492 -20.15 3.88 -12.85
C ALA A 492 -19.21 3.46 -11.72
N ALA A 493 -19.29 2.21 -11.27
CA ALA A 493 -18.39 1.65 -10.26
C ALA A 493 -16.94 1.61 -10.78
N ALA A 494 -16.73 1.17 -12.02
CA ALA A 494 -15.40 1.11 -12.64
C ALA A 494 -14.78 2.49 -12.86
N ASP A 495 -15.56 3.43 -13.40
CA ASP A 495 -15.11 4.81 -13.64
C ASP A 495 -14.76 5.55 -12.33
N GLN A 496 -15.37 5.12 -11.22
CA GLN A 496 -15.04 5.61 -9.88
C GLN A 496 -14.00 4.75 -9.15
N GLY A 497 -13.44 3.70 -9.75
CA GLY A 497 -12.45 2.86 -9.08
C GLY A 497 -13.01 2.12 -7.86
N ALA A 498 -14.27 1.70 -7.86
CA ALA A 498 -14.81 0.79 -6.84
C ALA A 498 -14.29 -0.63 -7.08
N ILE A 499 -13.89 -1.34 -6.02
CA ILE A 499 -13.27 -2.67 -6.14
C ILE A 499 -14.26 -3.78 -6.51
N GLY A 500 -15.55 -3.58 -6.21
CA GLY A 500 -16.58 -4.59 -6.44
C GLY A 500 -17.97 -4.01 -6.68
N VAL A 501 -18.82 -4.87 -7.23
CA VAL A 501 -20.24 -4.62 -7.49
C VAL A 501 -21.04 -5.85 -7.07
N SER A 502 -22.15 -5.65 -6.39
CA SER A 502 -23.01 -6.75 -5.95
C SER A 502 -24.49 -6.43 -6.14
N VAL A 503 -25.32 -7.46 -6.27
CA VAL A 503 -26.75 -7.30 -6.53
C VAL A 503 -27.65 -7.91 -5.47
N PHE A 504 -28.58 -7.11 -4.95
CA PHE A 504 -29.57 -7.55 -3.96
C PHE A 504 -30.92 -7.89 -4.63
N ASP A 505 -31.41 -9.12 -4.65
CA ASP A 505 -30.83 -10.40 -4.20
C ASP A 505 -30.81 -11.42 -5.35
N TRP A 506 -30.21 -12.60 -5.14
CA TRP A 506 -30.16 -13.64 -6.18
C TRP A 506 -31.55 -14.02 -6.71
N THR A 507 -32.53 -14.09 -5.81
CA THR A 507 -33.89 -14.54 -6.10
C THR A 507 -34.64 -13.59 -7.05
N THR A 508 -34.40 -12.29 -6.91
CA THR A 508 -35.14 -11.25 -7.62
C THR A 508 -34.41 -10.73 -8.85
N THR A 509 -33.12 -11.03 -8.97
CA THR A 509 -32.28 -10.57 -10.09
C THR A 509 -32.51 -11.38 -11.35
N PRO A 510 -32.92 -10.77 -12.48
CA PRO A 510 -33.07 -11.47 -13.74
C PRO A 510 -31.76 -12.08 -14.23
N ALA A 511 -31.80 -13.27 -14.83
CA ALA A 511 -30.60 -13.94 -15.35
C ALA A 511 -29.82 -13.08 -16.38
N ALA A 512 -30.52 -12.24 -17.14
CA ALA A 512 -29.94 -11.31 -18.11
C ALA A 512 -29.09 -10.18 -17.48
N SER A 513 -29.16 -10.00 -16.16
CA SER A 513 -28.42 -8.96 -15.43
C SER A 513 -27.00 -9.36 -15.02
N TRP A 514 -26.67 -10.65 -15.06
CA TRP A 514 -25.35 -11.17 -14.66
C TRP A 514 -24.22 -10.98 -15.70
N PRO A 515 -24.46 -11.15 -17.02
CA PRO A 515 -23.38 -10.99 -18.02
C PRO A 515 -22.63 -9.65 -17.94
N PRO A 516 -23.29 -8.48 -17.70
CA PRO A 516 -22.58 -7.22 -17.50
C PRO A 516 -21.69 -7.14 -16.25
N LEU A 517 -21.86 -8.04 -15.28
CA LEU A 517 -21.16 -8.02 -13.98
C LEU A 517 -20.04 -9.06 -13.89
N ARG A 518 -20.17 -10.18 -14.61
CA ARG A 518 -19.29 -11.36 -14.54
C ARG A 518 -17.79 -11.05 -14.62
N ASP A 519 -17.40 -10.10 -15.47
CA ASP A 519 -15.99 -9.77 -15.71
C ASP A 519 -15.55 -8.48 -14.99
N TYR A 520 -16.33 -8.02 -14.01
CA TYR A 520 -15.97 -6.85 -13.24
C TYR A 520 -14.65 -7.08 -12.51
N ALA A 521 -13.62 -6.31 -12.86
CA ALA A 521 -12.30 -6.41 -12.28
C ALA A 521 -11.65 -5.03 -12.23
N VAL A 522 -11.72 -4.40 -11.07
CA VAL A 522 -11.18 -3.06 -10.82
C VAL A 522 -10.37 -3.14 -9.53
N ARG A 523 -9.11 -2.70 -9.59
CA ARG A 523 -8.19 -2.85 -8.44
C ARG A 523 -8.46 -1.87 -7.31
N GLY A 524 -9.28 -0.85 -7.55
CA GLY A 524 -9.44 0.29 -6.66
C GLY A 524 -8.82 1.54 -7.26
N CYS A 525 -8.50 2.49 -6.39
CA CYS A 525 -7.78 3.71 -6.76
C CYS A 525 -6.29 3.48 -6.96
#